data_AF-A0A812TXD0-F1
#
_entry.id   AF-A0A812TXD0-F1
#
_cell.length_a   1.000
_cell.length_b   1.000
_cell.length_c   1.000
_cell.angle_alpha   90.00
_cell.angle_beta   90.00
_cell.angle_gamma   90.00
#
_symmetry.space_group_name_H-M   'P 1'
#
loop_
_entity.id
_entity.type
_entity.pdbx_description
1 polymer ?
#
loop_
_entity_poly.entity_id
_entity_poly.type
_entity_poly.pdbx_seq_one_letter_code
_entity_poly.pdbx_strand_id
1 'polypeptide(L)'
;MVRGVDPGKDQTYVLFGIQRDYLKRMILPVGDFHKDEIRSMAGETGLRVADKKDSQEICFVTSGKHDQFVKQRRPDAETAGDFVLTDGSVVGQHNGIERFTIGRSELTADRCNWLVEPTTAEFRCEAMIRYNSPALPATVKLLDEGRIQVTFDEPRNGIAPGQAVVCYDGDTVLGGGWIE
;
A
#
# COMPACT_ATOMS: atom_id res chain seq x y z
N MET A 1 -7.10 15.32 3.23
CA MET A 1 -6.34 14.50 4.20
C MET A 1 -4.88 14.65 3.85
N VAL A 2 -3.98 14.72 4.84
CA VAL A 2 -2.54 14.88 4.62
C VAL A 2 -1.75 13.77 5.32
N ARG A 3 -0.52 13.52 4.88
CA ARG A 3 0.43 12.60 5.52
C ARG A 3 0.68 12.99 6.98
N GLY A 4 0.91 11.99 7.82
CA GLY A 4 1.46 12.24 9.15
C GLY A 4 2.92 12.72 9.06
N VAL A 5 3.36 13.52 10.03
CA VAL A 5 4.72 14.08 10.05
C VAL A 5 5.82 13.01 10.21
N ASP A 6 5.46 11.83 10.72
CA ASP A 6 6.34 10.66 10.83
C ASP A 6 6.21 9.77 9.59
N PRO A 7 7.15 9.80 8.63
CA PRO A 7 7.00 9.07 7.38
C PRO A 7 7.00 7.55 7.57
N GLY A 8 7.66 7.05 8.62
CA GLY A 8 7.71 5.62 8.93
C GLY A 8 6.45 5.10 9.62
N LYS A 9 5.56 6.01 10.02
CA LYS A 9 4.31 5.72 10.75
C LYS A 9 3.09 6.37 10.10
N ASP A 10 3.24 6.99 8.94
CA ASP A 10 2.15 7.55 8.15
C ASP A 10 1.14 6.44 7.80
N GLN A 11 -0.13 6.70 8.12
CA GLN A 11 -1.23 5.75 7.91
C GLN A 11 -2.20 6.20 6.81
N THR A 12 -1.89 7.26 6.07
CA THR A 12 -2.76 7.74 4.99
C THR A 12 -3.07 6.68 3.94
N TYR A 13 -2.12 5.79 3.63
CA TYR A 13 -2.33 4.67 2.70
C TYR A 13 -3.48 3.75 3.14
N VAL A 14 -3.70 3.52 4.44
CA VAL A 14 -4.83 2.69 4.91
C VAL A 14 -6.12 3.49 5.08
N LEU A 15 -6.00 4.81 5.29
CA LEU A 15 -7.13 5.71 5.48
C LEU A 15 -7.72 6.24 4.17
N PHE A 16 -7.08 6.01 3.02
CA PHE A 16 -7.52 6.56 1.73
C PHE A 16 -8.97 6.21 1.37
N GLY A 17 -9.48 5.05 1.82
CA GLY A 17 -10.83 4.57 1.54
C GLY A 17 -11.93 5.24 2.38
N ILE A 18 -11.57 6.13 3.31
CA ILE A 18 -12.53 6.90 4.08
C ILE A 18 -13.25 7.87 3.15
N GLN A 19 -14.58 7.85 3.14
CA GLN A 19 -15.35 8.78 2.31
C GLN A 19 -15.12 10.22 2.76
N ARG A 20 -14.98 11.12 1.79
CA ARG A 20 -14.72 12.56 2.01
C ARG A 20 -15.66 13.19 3.04
N ASP A 21 -16.92 12.79 3.06
CA ASP A 21 -17.94 13.32 3.99
C ASP A 21 -17.69 12.98 5.46
N TYR A 22 -16.92 11.94 5.76
CA TYR A 22 -16.56 11.60 7.13
C TYR A 22 -15.35 12.39 7.63
N LEU A 23 -14.50 12.92 6.75
CA LEU A 23 -13.30 13.65 7.14
C LEU A 23 -13.62 14.87 8.03
N LYS A 24 -14.74 15.56 7.77
CA LYS A 24 -15.20 16.71 8.57
C LYS A 24 -15.63 16.35 10.00
N ARG A 25 -15.72 15.06 10.32
CA ARG A 25 -16.13 14.52 11.64
C ARG A 25 -14.99 13.77 12.34
N MET A 26 -13.80 13.75 11.76
CA MET A 26 -12.66 13.03 12.29
C MET A 26 -11.65 13.97 12.93
N ILE A 27 -10.98 13.47 13.96
CA ILE A 27 -9.81 14.10 14.57
C ILE A 27 -8.69 13.05 14.56
N LEU A 28 -7.52 13.43 14.05
CA LEU A 28 -6.32 12.60 14.00
C LEU A 28 -5.24 13.23 14.89
N PRO A 29 -5.37 13.13 16.22
CA PRO A 29 -4.62 13.96 17.18
C PRO A 29 -3.12 13.65 17.24
N VAL A 30 -2.70 12.55 16.63
CA VAL A 30 -1.31 12.08 16.63
C VAL A 30 -0.59 12.32 15.29
N GLY A 31 -1.27 12.90 14.30
CA GLY A 31 -0.70 13.11 12.97
C GLY A 31 0.47 14.10 12.95
N ASP A 32 0.52 15.00 13.92
CA ASP A 32 1.52 16.07 14.03
C ASP A 32 2.73 15.70 14.91
N PHE A 33 2.85 14.44 15.33
CA PHE A 33 3.92 14.00 16.22
C PHE A 33 4.66 12.80 15.66
N HIS A 34 5.97 12.76 15.89
CA HIS A 34 6.75 11.53 15.74
C HIS A 34 6.36 10.51 16.81
N LYS A 35 6.51 9.23 16.47
CA LYS A 35 6.16 8.13 17.37
C LYS A 35 6.85 8.21 18.72
N ASP A 36 8.11 8.65 18.74
CA ASP A 36 8.90 8.75 19.97
C ASP A 36 8.37 9.86 20.89
N GLU A 37 7.88 10.96 20.32
CA GLU A 37 7.23 12.04 21.07
C GLU A 37 5.91 11.56 21.71
N ILE A 38 5.12 10.80 20.96
CA ILE A 38 3.88 10.17 21.46
C ILE A 38 4.19 9.23 22.64
N ARG A 39 5.28 8.47 22.57
CA ARG A 39 5.71 7.59 23.66
C ARG A 39 6.18 8.37 24.89
N SER A 40 6.91 9.47 24.72
CA SER A 40 7.29 10.36 25.83
C SER A 40 6.05 10.90 26.54
N MET A 41 5.11 11.48 25.79
CA MET A 41 3.84 12.00 26.34
C MET A 41 3.05 10.93 27.09
N ALA A 42 3.01 9.71 26.55
CA ALA A 42 2.35 8.57 27.20
C ALA A 42 3.04 8.18 28.51
N GLY A 43 4.38 8.16 28.54
CA GLY A 43 5.18 7.87 29.72
C GLY A 43 5.02 8.93 30.82
N GLU A 44 5.09 10.20 30.44
CA GLU A 44 4.91 11.35 31.34
C GLU A 44 3.51 11.38 31.97
N THR A 45 2.49 10.96 31.23
CA THR A 45 1.10 10.88 31.71
C THR A 45 0.82 9.60 32.51
N GLY A 46 1.78 8.67 32.60
CA GLY A 46 1.62 7.40 33.31
C GLY A 46 0.72 6.38 32.59
N LEU A 47 0.60 6.47 31.25
CA LEU A 47 -0.17 5.51 30.48
C LEU A 47 0.57 4.16 30.40
N ARG A 48 -0.11 3.09 30.85
CA ARG A 48 0.40 1.69 30.84
C ARG A 48 0.83 1.17 29.46
N VAL A 49 0.48 1.87 28.38
CA VAL A 49 0.76 1.48 26.99
C VAL A 49 1.98 2.16 26.39
N ALA A 50 2.69 3.03 27.14
CA ALA A 50 3.83 3.79 26.64
C ALA A 50 4.90 2.88 25.99
N ASP A 51 5.24 1.77 26.66
CA ASP A 51 6.27 0.83 26.20
C ASP A 51 5.72 -0.33 25.34
N LYS A 52 4.40 -0.34 25.07
CA LYS A 52 3.81 -1.43 24.29
C LYS A 52 4.35 -1.39 22.87
N LYS A 53 4.82 -2.55 22.38
CA LYS A 53 5.18 -2.72 20.96
C LYS A 53 3.96 -2.48 20.09
N ASP A 54 4.17 -1.81 18.95
CA ASP A 54 3.12 -1.61 17.96
C ASP A 54 2.61 -2.96 17.46
N SER A 55 1.30 -3.08 17.28
CA SER A 55 0.71 -4.22 16.57
C SER A 55 1.25 -4.20 15.14
N GLN A 56 2.01 -5.24 14.79
CA GLN A 56 2.38 -5.55 13.42
C GLN A 56 1.39 -6.61 12.93
N GLU A 57 0.99 -6.53 11.66
CA GLU A 57 0.06 -7.44 10.96
C GLU A 57 -1.43 -7.12 11.00
N ILE A 58 -2.18 -7.81 10.12
CA ILE A 58 -3.65 -7.81 10.05
C ILE A 58 -4.20 -8.06 11.46
N CYS A 59 -5.09 -7.20 11.94
CA CYS A 59 -5.58 -7.19 13.33
C CYS A 59 -6.17 -8.52 13.85
N PHE A 60 -6.38 -9.53 12.99
CA PHE A 60 -6.93 -10.83 13.32
C PHE A 60 -6.02 -12.03 13.01
N VAL A 61 -4.81 -11.81 12.49
CA VAL A 61 -3.85 -12.89 12.20
C VAL A 61 -2.73 -12.85 13.21
N THR A 62 -2.70 -13.84 14.11
CA THR A 62 -1.66 -13.96 15.12
C THR A 62 -0.31 -14.33 14.48
N SER A 63 0.62 -13.37 14.52
CA SER A 63 2.08 -13.50 14.47
C SER A 63 2.65 -14.62 13.57
N GLY A 64 3.06 -14.24 12.35
CA GLY A 64 4.28 -14.79 11.73
C GLY A 64 4.16 -16.09 10.92
N LYS A 65 2.95 -16.52 10.52
CA LYS A 65 2.74 -17.79 9.80
C LYS A 65 1.89 -17.65 8.54
N HIS A 66 2.08 -16.57 7.77
CA HIS A 66 1.38 -16.38 6.49
C HIS A 66 1.66 -17.51 5.50
N ASP A 67 2.87 -18.06 5.52
CA ASP A 67 3.30 -19.20 4.71
C ASP A 67 2.52 -20.48 5.06
N GLN A 68 2.30 -20.76 6.34
CA GLN A 68 1.52 -21.92 6.79
C GLN A 68 0.02 -21.77 6.45
N PHE A 69 -0.51 -20.55 6.52
CA PHE A 69 -1.91 -20.27 6.14
C PHE A 69 -2.16 -20.51 4.65
N VAL A 70 -1.25 -20.05 3.78
CA VAL A 70 -1.33 -20.28 2.33
C VAL A 70 -1.15 -21.77 2.01
N LYS A 71 -0.18 -22.45 2.64
CA LYS A 71 0.06 -23.90 2.46
C LYS A 71 -1.11 -24.76 2.90
N GLN A 72 -1.82 -24.43 3.98
CA GLN A 72 -3.01 -25.17 4.42
C GLN A 72 -4.18 -25.11 3.43
N ARG A 73 -4.26 -24.04 2.63
CA ARG A 73 -5.35 -23.84 1.64
C ARG A 73 -5.01 -24.39 0.25
N ARG A 74 -3.74 -24.68 -0.02
CA ARG A 74 -3.22 -25.25 -1.28
C ARG A 74 -2.07 -26.24 -1.02
N PRO A 75 -2.35 -27.42 -0.42
CA PRO A 75 -1.31 -28.38 -0.05
C PRO A 75 -0.53 -28.97 -1.24
N ASP A 76 -1.13 -29.00 -2.43
CA ASP A 76 -0.55 -29.65 -3.63
C ASP A 76 0.09 -28.67 -4.64
N ALA A 77 0.29 -27.41 -4.25
CA ALA A 77 0.92 -26.43 -5.13
C ALA A 77 2.46 -26.53 -5.04
N GLU A 78 3.05 -27.54 -5.69
CA GLU A 78 4.48 -27.54 -6.00
C GLU A 78 4.77 -26.45 -7.04
N THR A 79 5.01 -25.23 -6.56
CA THR A 79 5.30 -24.06 -7.39
C THR A 79 6.79 -23.81 -7.56
N ALA A 80 7.65 -24.70 -7.04
CA ALA A 80 9.10 -24.65 -7.22
C ALA A 80 9.48 -25.01 -8.66
N GLY A 81 10.59 -24.46 -9.14
CA GLY A 81 11.02 -24.64 -10.52
C GLY A 81 12.33 -23.95 -10.86
N ASP A 82 12.63 -23.89 -12.14
CA ASP A 82 13.86 -23.30 -12.67
C ASP A 82 13.65 -21.82 -13.06
N PHE A 83 14.66 -20.99 -12.81
CA PHE A 83 14.77 -19.70 -13.47
C PHE A 83 15.28 -19.92 -14.90
N VAL A 84 14.48 -19.53 -15.89
CA VAL A 84 14.79 -19.71 -17.31
C VAL A 84 14.85 -18.34 -17.98
N LEU A 85 15.93 -18.08 -18.72
CA LEU A 85 16.06 -16.89 -19.56
C LEU A 85 15.16 -16.99 -20.80
N THR A 86 14.93 -15.86 -21.48
CA THR A 86 14.09 -15.81 -22.69
C THR A 86 14.63 -16.65 -23.85
N ASP A 87 15.92 -17.01 -23.83
CA ASP A 87 16.55 -17.90 -24.81
C ASP A 87 16.43 -19.40 -24.45
N GLY A 88 15.79 -19.73 -23.33
CA GLY A 88 15.62 -21.10 -22.84
C GLY A 88 16.72 -21.59 -21.89
N SER A 89 17.74 -20.78 -21.60
CA SER A 89 18.83 -21.16 -20.70
C SER A 89 18.38 -21.17 -19.23
N VAL A 90 18.64 -22.27 -18.52
CA VAL A 90 18.40 -22.38 -17.06
C VAL A 90 19.54 -21.71 -16.30
N VAL A 91 19.22 -20.76 -15.42
CA VAL A 91 20.19 -19.97 -14.64
C VAL A 91 20.12 -20.21 -13.13
N GLY A 92 19.17 -21.01 -12.66
CA GLY A 92 19.05 -21.36 -11.25
C GLY A 92 17.70 -21.99 -10.92
N GLN A 93 17.43 -22.17 -9.64
CA GLN A 93 16.17 -22.72 -9.13
C GLN A 93 15.54 -21.81 -8.10
N HIS A 94 14.21 -21.87 -7.98
CA HIS A 94 13.45 -21.12 -6.99
C HIS A 94 12.47 -22.02 -6.23
N ASN A 95 12.26 -21.68 -4.95
CA ASN A 95 11.42 -22.46 -4.03
C ASN A 95 9.93 -22.08 -4.10
N GLY A 96 9.43 -21.67 -5.26
CA GLY A 96 8.03 -21.23 -5.43
C GLY A 96 7.86 -19.94 -6.25
N ILE A 97 7.01 -19.93 -7.28
CA ILE A 97 6.72 -18.72 -8.10
C ILE A 97 6.01 -17.63 -7.30
N GLU A 98 5.31 -17.97 -6.22
CA GLU A 98 4.58 -17.03 -5.34
C GLU A 98 5.48 -16.01 -4.63
N ARG A 99 6.80 -16.22 -4.68
CA ARG A 99 7.82 -15.32 -4.13
C ARG A 99 8.25 -14.22 -5.10
N PHE A 100 7.76 -14.24 -6.34
CA PHE A 100 8.17 -13.34 -7.40
C PHE A 100 6.96 -12.63 -7.99
N THR A 101 7.19 -11.42 -8.48
CA THR A 101 6.19 -10.66 -9.24
C THR A 101 6.87 -10.02 -10.43
N ILE A 102 6.21 -10.05 -11.58
CA ILE A 102 6.72 -9.40 -12.79
C ILE A 102 6.71 -7.89 -12.59
N GLY A 103 7.83 -7.23 -12.91
CA GLY A 103 7.92 -5.77 -12.94
C GLY A 103 7.01 -5.22 -14.04
N ARG A 104 6.08 -4.32 -13.70
CA ARG A 104 5.18 -3.64 -14.65
C ARG A 104 5.22 -2.14 -14.40
N SER A 105 5.15 -1.35 -15.47
CA SER A 105 5.06 0.12 -15.37
C SER A 105 3.62 0.61 -15.29
N GLU A 106 2.64 -0.28 -15.45
CA GLU A 106 1.23 0.08 -15.54
C GLU A 106 0.36 -0.85 -14.70
N LEU A 107 -0.71 -0.27 -14.14
CA LEU A 107 -1.82 -0.99 -13.51
C LEU A 107 -3.16 -0.30 -13.81
N THR A 108 -4.24 -1.06 -13.71
CA THR A 108 -5.61 -0.53 -13.61
C THR A 108 -6.12 -0.72 -12.20
N ALA A 109 -6.97 0.22 -11.76
CA ALA A 109 -7.63 0.14 -10.48
C ALA A 109 -9.10 0.54 -10.57
N ASP A 110 -9.92 -0.14 -9.78
CA ASP A 110 -11.36 0.05 -9.69
C ASP A 110 -11.78 0.66 -8.35
N ARG A 111 -13.10 0.87 -8.20
CA ARG A 111 -13.75 1.34 -6.97
C ARG A 111 -13.05 2.57 -6.38
N CYS A 112 -12.69 3.54 -7.23
CA CYS A 112 -11.89 4.68 -6.79
C CYS A 112 -12.63 5.51 -5.72
N ASN A 113 -11.91 5.94 -4.69
CA ASN A 113 -12.35 6.91 -3.70
C ASN A 113 -11.46 8.16 -3.78
N TRP A 114 -12.06 9.31 -4.10
CA TRP A 114 -11.38 10.59 -4.24
C TRP A 114 -11.67 11.51 -3.05
N LEU A 115 -10.62 11.95 -2.36
CA LEU A 115 -10.69 12.95 -1.29
C LEU A 115 -10.57 14.37 -1.85
N VAL A 116 -9.85 14.49 -2.96
CA VAL A 116 -9.77 15.66 -3.82
C VAL A 116 -10.24 15.23 -5.21
N GLU A 117 -11.28 15.90 -5.72
CA GLU A 117 -11.84 15.55 -7.03
C GLU A 117 -10.82 15.86 -8.15
N PRO A 118 -10.51 14.88 -9.02
CA PRO A 118 -9.71 15.14 -10.21
C PRO A 118 -10.39 16.19 -11.10
N THR A 119 -9.64 17.20 -11.53
CA THR A 119 -10.14 18.28 -12.40
C THR A 119 -9.85 18.03 -13.88
N THR A 120 -8.96 17.09 -14.18
CA THR A 120 -8.54 16.71 -15.53
C THR A 120 -8.68 15.21 -15.74
N ALA A 121 -8.85 14.78 -16.99
CA ALA A 121 -8.90 13.37 -17.35
C ALA A 121 -7.54 12.65 -17.16
N GLU A 122 -6.46 13.41 -17.04
CA GLU A 122 -5.10 12.91 -16.83
C GLU A 122 -4.32 13.91 -15.97
N PHE A 123 -3.57 13.41 -14.99
CA PHE A 123 -2.75 14.25 -14.10
C PHE A 123 -1.51 13.50 -13.58
N ARG A 124 -0.53 14.29 -13.13
CA ARG A 124 0.70 13.80 -12.49
C ARG A 124 0.53 13.75 -10.99
N CYS A 125 1.06 12.70 -10.37
CA CYS A 125 1.05 12.53 -8.92
C CYS A 125 2.18 11.58 -8.48
N GLU A 126 2.23 11.29 -7.18
CA GLU A 126 2.99 10.17 -6.65
C GLU A 126 2.02 9.04 -6.28
N ALA A 127 2.27 7.82 -6.77
CA ALA A 127 1.42 6.66 -6.50
C ALA A 127 2.13 5.65 -5.60
N MET A 128 1.42 5.18 -4.58
CA MET A 128 1.88 4.17 -3.63
C MET A 128 1.01 2.92 -3.76
N ILE A 129 1.63 1.77 -3.99
CA ILE A 129 0.92 0.49 -4.24
C ILE A 129 1.00 -0.50 -3.09
N ARG A 130 1.74 -0.14 -2.02
CA ARG A 130 1.97 -0.96 -0.82
C ARG A 130 2.22 -0.05 0.37
N TYR A 131 1.67 -0.43 1.52
CA TYR A 131 1.78 0.33 2.77
C TYR A 131 3.23 0.63 3.20
N ASN A 132 4.14 -0.33 3.03
CA ASN A 132 5.55 -0.18 3.42
C ASN A 132 6.45 0.12 2.22
N SER A 133 5.97 0.89 1.25
CA SER A 133 6.74 1.26 0.06
C SER A 133 6.64 2.75 -0.22
N PRO A 134 7.68 3.38 -0.79
CA PRO A 134 7.60 4.79 -1.16
C PRO A 134 6.49 5.00 -2.20
N ALA A 135 5.84 6.15 -2.12
CA ALA A 135 5.08 6.70 -3.25
C ALA A 135 6.09 7.13 -4.32
N LEU A 136 5.76 6.91 -5.60
CA LEU A 136 6.66 7.20 -6.70
C LEU A 136 5.96 7.95 -7.82
N PRO A 137 6.70 8.75 -8.61
CA PRO A 137 6.15 9.50 -9.72
C PRO A 137 5.37 8.61 -10.69
N ALA A 138 4.14 9.05 -10.99
CA ALA A 138 3.24 8.38 -11.89
C ALA A 138 2.29 9.38 -12.59
N THR A 139 1.73 8.92 -13.70
CA THR A 139 0.61 9.56 -14.37
C THR A 139 -0.64 8.74 -14.13
N VAL A 140 -1.71 9.41 -13.72
CA VAL A 140 -3.05 8.80 -13.56
C VAL A 140 -3.93 9.29 -14.70
N LYS A 141 -4.58 8.34 -15.37
CA LYS A 141 -5.61 8.61 -16.37
C LYS A 141 -6.95 8.06 -15.89
N LEU A 142 -7.97 8.91 -15.90
CA LEU A 142 -9.34 8.51 -15.60
C LEU A 142 -9.90 7.68 -16.75
N LEU A 143 -10.53 6.55 -16.41
CA LEU A 143 -11.21 5.67 -17.34
C LEU A 143 -12.72 5.69 -17.07
N ASP A 144 -13.48 4.99 -17.91
CA ASP A 144 -14.91 4.82 -17.73
C ASP A 144 -15.23 4.03 -16.44
N GLU A 145 -16.46 4.20 -15.94
CA GLU A 145 -17.02 3.44 -14.80
C GLU A 145 -16.26 3.64 -13.47
N GLY A 146 -15.58 4.78 -13.31
CA GLY A 146 -14.87 5.11 -12.07
C GLY A 146 -13.57 4.32 -11.88
N ARG A 147 -13.00 3.80 -12.98
CA ARG A 147 -11.68 3.18 -13.01
C ARG A 147 -10.59 4.19 -13.33
N ILE A 148 -9.36 3.81 -13.02
CA ILE A 148 -8.16 4.55 -13.43
C ILE A 148 -7.11 3.62 -14.00
N GLN A 149 -6.27 4.18 -14.86
CA GLN A 149 -4.99 3.60 -15.27
C GLN A 149 -3.88 4.43 -14.61
N VAL A 150 -2.91 3.75 -14.00
CA VAL A 150 -1.74 4.38 -13.39
C VAL A 150 -0.49 3.90 -14.11
N THR A 151 0.28 4.84 -14.64
CA THR A 151 1.55 4.58 -15.32
C THR A 151 2.69 5.18 -14.50
N PHE A 152 3.57 4.32 -13.98
CA PHE A 152 4.79 4.73 -13.28
C PHE A 152 5.88 5.11 -14.28
N ASP A 153 6.70 6.09 -13.91
CA ASP A 153 7.85 6.50 -14.71
C ASP A 153 8.90 5.36 -14.83
N GLU A 154 9.00 4.53 -13.79
CA GLU A 154 9.88 3.36 -13.75
C GLU A 154 9.09 2.08 -13.43
N PRO A 155 9.50 0.92 -13.98
CA PRO A 155 8.85 -0.37 -13.71
C PRO A 155 8.78 -0.68 -12.21
N ARG A 156 7.63 -1.20 -11.77
CA ARG A 156 7.35 -1.55 -10.38
C ARG A 156 7.21 -3.06 -10.21
N ASN A 157 7.97 -3.59 -9.26
CA ASN A 157 7.73 -4.93 -8.73
C ASN A 157 6.54 -4.88 -7.78
N GLY A 158 5.76 -5.96 -7.76
CA GLY A 158 4.79 -6.17 -6.70
C GLY A 158 3.44 -5.50 -6.89
N ILE A 159 3.10 -5.06 -8.12
CA ILE A 159 1.72 -4.75 -8.50
C ILE A 159 0.91 -6.05 -8.38
N ALA A 160 -0.03 -6.08 -7.45
CA ALA A 160 -0.78 -7.27 -7.11
C ALA A 160 -2.28 -6.95 -7.05
N PRO A 161 -3.14 -7.72 -7.76
CA PRO A 161 -4.58 -7.62 -7.64
C PRO A 161 -5.05 -7.64 -6.19
N GLY A 162 -6.02 -6.77 -5.86
CA GLY A 162 -6.60 -6.62 -4.53
C GLY A 162 -5.80 -5.76 -3.54
N GLN A 163 -4.59 -5.30 -3.89
CA GLN A 163 -3.93 -4.21 -3.16
C GLN A 163 -4.51 -2.85 -3.56
N ALA A 164 -4.26 -1.82 -2.77
CA ALA A 164 -4.67 -0.46 -3.10
C ALA A 164 -3.56 0.26 -3.88
N VAL A 165 -3.94 1.16 -4.78
CA VAL A 165 -3.09 2.24 -5.27
C VAL A 165 -3.60 3.56 -4.70
N VAL A 166 -2.73 4.31 -4.05
CA VAL A 166 -3.06 5.60 -3.42
C VAL A 166 -2.23 6.69 -4.06
N CYS A 167 -2.89 7.77 -4.49
CA CYS A 167 -2.32 8.90 -5.21
C CYS A 167 -2.12 10.08 -4.27
N TYR A 168 -0.96 10.73 -4.37
CA TYR A 168 -0.54 11.84 -3.53
C TYR A 168 -0.05 13.02 -4.38
N ASP A 169 -0.25 14.22 -3.85
CA ASP A 169 0.38 15.46 -4.30
C ASP A 169 1.14 16.07 -3.12
N GLY A 170 2.44 15.75 -3.04
CA GLY A 170 3.25 15.96 -1.85
C GLY A 170 2.64 15.25 -0.64
N ASP A 171 2.30 16.02 0.40
CA ASP A 171 1.66 15.49 1.60
C ASP A 171 0.16 15.29 1.45
N THR A 172 -0.47 15.80 0.39
CA THR A 172 -1.92 15.70 0.20
C THR A 172 -2.30 14.35 -0.38
N VAL A 173 -3.22 13.64 0.28
CA VAL A 173 -3.83 12.43 -0.27
C VAL A 173 -4.93 12.84 -1.24
N LEU A 174 -4.75 12.56 -2.52
CA LEU A 174 -5.74 12.83 -3.56
C LEU A 174 -6.88 11.83 -3.50
N GLY A 175 -6.53 10.54 -3.38
CA GLY A 175 -7.48 9.43 -3.44
C GLY A 175 -6.79 8.14 -3.86
N GLY A 176 -7.55 7.16 -4.32
CA GLY A 176 -6.99 5.88 -4.76
C GLY A 176 -8.05 4.88 -5.15
N GLY A 177 -7.62 3.69 -5.56
CA GLY A 177 -8.50 2.58 -5.94
C GLY A 177 -7.88 1.23 -5.60
N TRP A 178 -8.59 0.16 -5.95
CA TRP A 178 -8.13 -1.22 -5.76
C TRP A 178 -7.63 -1.80 -7.07
N ILE A 179 -6.41 -2.33 -7.07
CA ILE A 179 -5.74 -2.87 -8.26
C ILE A 179 -6.49 -4.13 -8.73
N GLU A 180 -6.72 -4.22 -10.04
CA GLU A 180 -7.33 -5.37 -10.73
C GLU A 180 -6.32 -6.48 -11.05
#